data_AF-A0A437KVM5-F1
#
_entry.id   AF-A0A437KVM5-F1
#
_cell.length_a   1.000
_cell.length_b   1.000
_cell.length_c   1.000
_cell.angle_alpha   90.00
_cell.angle_beta   90.00
_cell.angle_gamma   90.00
#
_symmetry.space_group_name_H-M   'P 1'
#
loop_
_entity.id
_entity.type
_entity.pdbx_description
1 polymer ?
#
loop_
_entity_poly.entity_id
_entity_poly.type
_entity_poly.pdbx_seq_one_letter_code
_entity_poly.pdbx_strand_id
1 'polypeptide(L)'
;MTTPDLTQRFLPYFIWFLIVILTNYFFSIFSKKTKSTGKILIAVFLPVWLIITVVTVIFDIIYLASYSVTPLLFSLKLIENIPQVFIFGGIAFFLKYRKFKKEPSVKGS
;
A
#
# COMPACT_ATOMS: atom_id res chain seq x y z
N MET A 1 -11.03 30.89 6.53
CA MET A 1 -10.45 29.76 5.79
C MET A 1 -8.94 29.79 6.00
N THR A 2 -8.40 28.95 6.87
CA THR A 2 -6.95 28.76 7.01
C THR A 2 -6.46 27.93 5.84
N THR A 3 -5.44 28.41 5.14
CA THR A 3 -4.80 27.66 4.05
C THR A 3 -4.28 26.33 4.61
N PRO A 4 -4.60 25.18 3.98
CA PRO A 4 -4.05 23.90 4.43
C PRO A 4 -2.52 23.98 4.36
N ASP A 5 -1.88 23.65 5.49
CA ASP A 5 -0.44 23.62 5.66
C ASP A 5 0.19 22.74 4.55
N LEU A 6 1.41 23.08 4.11
CA LEU A 6 2.10 22.39 3.02
C LEU A 6 2.07 20.87 3.25
N THR A 7 2.28 20.46 4.49
CA THR A 7 2.28 19.07 4.96
C THR A 7 0.98 18.33 4.63
N GLN A 8 -0.19 18.97 4.80
CA GLN A 8 -1.49 18.36 4.50
C GLN A 8 -1.71 18.17 3.00
N ARG A 9 -1.11 19.02 2.17
CA ARG A 9 -1.17 18.88 0.70
C ARG A 9 -0.28 17.76 0.19
N PHE A 10 0.86 17.51 0.84
CA PHE A 10 1.80 16.46 0.44
C PHE A 10 1.43 15.07 0.96
N LEU A 11 0.61 14.99 2.01
CA LEU A 11 0.23 13.72 2.63
C LEU A 11 -0.36 12.69 1.65
N PRO A 12 -1.33 13.02 0.77
CA PRO A 12 -1.87 12.04 -0.18
C PRO A 12 -0.82 11.48 -1.14
N TYR A 13 0.07 12.34 -1.65
CA TYR A 13 1.15 11.93 -2.54
C TYR A 13 2.17 11.04 -1.83
N PHE A 14 2.47 11.34 -0.56
CA PHE A 14 3.33 10.51 0.26
C PHE A 14 2.71 9.12 0.49
N ILE A 15 1.42 9.05 0.81
CA ILE A 15 0.70 7.78 0.96
C ILE A 15 0.73 6.97 -0.34
N TRP A 16 0.49 7.60 -1.49
CA TRP A 16 0.56 6.91 -2.80
C TRP A 16 1.95 6.37 -3.10
N PHE A 17 2.98 7.16 -2.84
CA PHE A 17 4.37 6.74 -2.96
C PHE A 17 4.69 5.54 -2.06
N LEU A 18 4.21 5.58 -0.82
CA LEU A 18 4.41 4.53 0.17
C LEU A 18 3.70 3.23 -0.23
N ILE A 19 2.48 3.30 -0.79
CA ILE A 19 1.78 2.15 -1.39
C ILE A 19 2.66 1.51 -2.47
N VAL A 20 3.15 2.30 -3.43
CA VAL A 20 3.95 1.78 -4.55
C VAL A 20 5.24 1.11 -4.06
N ILE A 21 5.94 1.71 -3.09
CA ILE A 21 7.17 1.13 -2.51
C ILE A 21 6.86 -0.19 -1.81
N LEU A 22 5.87 -0.20 -0.91
CA LEU A 22 5.53 -1.40 -0.15
C LEU A 22 5.05 -2.52 -1.08
N THR A 23 4.21 -2.21 -2.07
CA THR A 23 3.77 -3.20 -3.06
C THR A 23 4.96 -3.82 -3.78
N ASN A 24 5.93 -3.03 -4.23
CA ASN A 24 7.14 -3.55 -4.88
C ASN A 24 8.01 -4.40 -3.93
N TYR A 25 8.17 -3.95 -2.68
CA TYR A 25 8.93 -4.64 -1.65
C TYR A 25 8.33 -6.01 -1.34
N PHE A 26 7.05 -6.06 -0.98
CA PHE A 26 6.36 -7.31 -0.68
C PHE A 26 6.26 -8.21 -1.90
N PHE A 27 6.05 -7.65 -3.10
CA PHE A 27 6.05 -8.45 -4.33
C PHE A 27 7.40 -9.17 -4.51
N SER A 28 8.52 -8.47 -4.31
CA SER A 28 9.86 -9.05 -4.41
C SER A 28 10.08 -10.19 -3.41
N ILE A 29 9.53 -10.07 -2.20
CA ILE A 29 9.64 -11.10 -1.17
C ILE A 29 8.75 -12.32 -1.49
N PHE A 30 7.48 -12.09 -1.82
CA PHE A 30 6.50 -13.17 -1.97
C PHE A 30 6.58 -13.86 -3.34
N SER A 31 7.01 -13.17 -4.40
CA SER A 31 7.24 -13.78 -5.72
C SER A 31 8.30 -14.88 -5.70
N LYS A 32 9.25 -14.84 -4.74
CA LYS A 32 10.24 -15.91 -4.53
C LYS A 32 9.63 -17.17 -3.89
N LYS A 33 8.55 -17.03 -3.14
CA LYS A 33 7.94 -18.11 -2.34
C LYS A 33 6.85 -18.88 -3.08
N THR A 34 6.18 -18.24 -4.05
CA THR A 34 5.11 -18.89 -4.81
C THR A 34 4.98 -18.29 -6.20
N LYS A 35 4.63 -19.11 -7.20
CA LYS A 35 4.34 -18.67 -8.58
C LYS A 35 2.85 -18.36 -8.82
N SER A 36 1.99 -18.65 -7.84
CA SER A 36 0.55 -18.42 -7.98
C SER A 36 0.22 -16.94 -7.82
N THR A 37 -0.20 -16.29 -8.91
CA THR A 37 -0.53 -14.85 -8.94
C THR A 37 -1.52 -14.44 -7.86
N GLY A 38 -2.58 -15.22 -7.65
CA GLY A 38 -3.60 -14.91 -6.64
C GLY A 38 -3.02 -14.94 -5.21
N LYS A 39 -2.15 -15.91 -4.92
CA LYS A 39 -1.48 -15.99 -3.61
C LYS A 39 -0.50 -14.83 -3.40
N ILE A 40 0.26 -14.43 -4.42
CA ILE A 40 1.15 -13.25 -4.34
C ILE A 40 0.31 -11.99 -4.15
N LEU A 41 -0.80 -11.86 -4.87
CA LEU A 41 -1.67 -10.68 -4.77
C LEU A 41 -2.19 -10.52 -3.34
N ILE A 42 -2.81 -11.55 -2.75
CA ILE A 42 -3.29 -11.45 -1.37
C ILE A 42 -2.14 -11.21 -0.38
N ALA A 43 -1.01 -11.91 -0.54
CA ALA A 43 0.14 -11.76 0.33
C ALA A 43 0.82 -10.38 0.24
N VAL A 44 0.66 -9.66 -0.87
CA VAL A 44 1.16 -8.29 -1.04
C VAL A 44 0.14 -7.27 -0.55
N PHE A 45 -1.12 -7.40 -0.96
CA PHE A 45 -2.14 -6.40 -0.69
C PHE A 45 -2.52 -6.33 0.78
N LEU A 46 -2.61 -7.47 1.47
CA LEU A 46 -2.98 -7.51 2.89
C LEU A 46 -2.00 -6.71 3.78
N PRO A 47 -0.67 -6.95 3.74
CA PRO A 47 0.26 -6.16 4.55
C PRO A 47 0.37 -4.70 4.10
N VAL A 48 0.31 -4.41 2.80
CA VAL A 48 0.31 -3.02 2.30
C VAL A 48 -0.89 -2.26 2.88
N TRP A 49 -2.08 -2.86 2.81
CA TRP A 49 -3.32 -2.26 3.29
C TRP A 49 -3.30 -1.98 4.79
N LEU A 50 -2.82 -2.95 5.59
CA LEU A 50 -2.69 -2.77 7.03
C LEU A 50 -1.68 -1.67 7.38
N ILE A 51 -0.50 -1.67 6.75
CA ILE A 51 0.53 -0.66 7.03
C ILE A 51 0.04 0.75 6.67
N ILE A 52 -0.59 0.91 5.50
CA ILE A 52 -1.13 2.21 5.09
C ILE A 52 -2.20 2.69 6.05
N THR A 53 -3.04 1.78 6.56
CA THR A 53 -4.04 2.12 7.57
C THR A 53 -3.42 2.62 8.87
N VAL A 54 -2.42 1.90 9.39
CA VAL A 54 -1.70 2.33 10.59
C VAL A 54 -1.05 3.70 10.37
N VAL A 55 -0.40 3.90 9.22
CA VAL A 55 0.24 5.18 8.86
C VAL A 55 -0.80 6.31 8.83
N THR A 56 -1.93 6.13 8.14
CA THR A 56 -2.99 7.15 8.08
C THR A 56 -3.57 7.48 9.46
N VAL A 57 -3.77 6.47 10.32
CA VAL A 57 -4.26 6.69 11.69
C VAL A 57 -3.25 7.49 12.51
N ILE A 58 -1.95 7.18 12.41
CA ILE A 58 -0.90 7.94 13.10
C ILE A 58 -0.87 9.39 12.62
N PHE A 59 -1.00 9.63 11.31
CA PHE A 59 -1.08 10.98 10.77
C PHE A 59 -2.31 11.74 11.29
N ASP A 60 -3.47 11.10 11.35
CA ASP A 60 -4.68 11.73 11.89
C ASP A 60 -4.52 12.11 13.38
N ILE A 61 -3.86 11.27 14.18
CA ILE A 61 -3.57 11.58 15.59
C ILE A 61 -2.66 12.80 15.71
N ILE A 62 -1.56 12.83 14.94
CA ILE A 62 -0.53 13.88 15.02
C ILE A 62 -1.07 15.23 14.53
N TYR A 63 -1.80 15.24 13.40
CA TYR A 63 -2.16 16.49 12.70
C TYR A 63 -3.58 16.96 12.93
N LEU A 64 -4.53 16.06 13.21
CA LEU A 64 -5.93 16.43 13.49
C LEU A 64 -6.23 16.48 14.99
N ALA A 65 -5.21 16.29 15.85
CA ALA A 65 -5.35 16.24 17.32
C ALA A 65 -6.50 15.31 17.77
N SER A 66 -6.77 14.26 17.00
CA SER A 66 -7.79 13.26 17.32
C SER A 66 -7.19 12.26 18.31
N TYR A 67 -7.31 12.57 19.59
CA TYR A 67 -6.75 11.75 20.67
C TYR A 67 -7.49 10.43 20.93
N SER A 68 -8.65 10.22 20.29
CA SER A 68 -9.46 9.02 20.48
C SER A 68 -9.41 8.09 19.26
N VAL A 69 -8.52 7.10 19.32
CA VAL A 69 -8.56 5.95 18.39
C VAL A 69 -9.55 4.94 18.94
N THR A 70 -10.73 4.84 18.33
CA THR A 70 -11.70 3.79 18.65
C THR A 70 -11.63 2.66 17.62
N PRO A 71 -12.02 1.43 17.98
CA PRO A 71 -12.10 0.32 17.02
C PRO A 71 -12.97 0.65 15.79
N LEU A 72 -14.01 1.46 15.99
CA LEU A 72 -14.89 1.93 14.91
C LEU A 72 -14.13 2.84 13.92
N LEU A 73 -13.41 3.85 14.43
CA LEU A 73 -12.61 4.75 13.57
C LEU A 73 -11.51 4.00 12.83
N PHE A 74 -10.85 3.05 13.50
CA PHE A 74 -9.86 2.19 12.84
C PHE A 74 -10.48 1.36 11.71
N SER A 75 -11.69 0.81 11.93
CA SER A 75 -12.41 0.04 10.91
C SER A 75 -12.86 0.89 9.72
N LEU A 76 -13.28 2.14 9.97
CA LEU A 76 -13.59 3.09 8.89
C LEU A 76 -12.34 3.41 8.07
N LYS A 77 -11.19 3.66 8.72
CA LYS A 77 -9.91 3.90 8.04
C LYS A 77 -9.45 2.70 7.21
N LEU A 78 -9.67 1.47 7.70
CA LEU A 78 -9.46 0.26 6.92
C LEU A 78 -10.26 0.32 5.61
N ILE A 79 -11.57 0.61 5.67
CA ILE A 79 -12.44 0.68 4.49
C ILE A 79 -12.00 1.81 3.54
N GLU A 80 -11.73 3.00 4.07
CA GLU A 80 -11.27 4.17 3.30
C GLU A 80 -9.99 3.92 2.51
N ASN A 81 -9.11 3.07 3.04
CA ASN A 81 -7.82 2.78 2.41
C ASN A 81 -7.89 1.69 1.33
N ILE A 82 -8.97 0.91 1.24
CA ILE A 82 -9.11 -0.15 0.23
C ILE A 82 -8.97 0.40 -1.19
N PRO A 83 -9.74 1.44 -1.62
CA PRO A 83 -9.71 1.89 -3.01
C PRO A 83 -8.31 2.36 -3.44
N GLN A 84 -7.61 3.12 -2.61
CA GLN A 84 -6.28 3.62 -2.95
C GLN A 84 -5.24 2.50 -3.03
N VAL A 85 -5.29 1.52 -2.13
CA VAL A 85 -4.39 0.35 -2.18
C VAL A 85 -4.68 -0.48 -3.43
N PHE A 86 -5.96 -0.65 -3.80
CA PHE A 86 -6.36 -1.32 -5.03
C PHE A 86 -5.88 -0.60 -6.28
N ILE A 87 -6.03 0.71 -6.37
CA ILE A 87 -5.63 1.49 -7.54
C ILE A 87 -4.10 1.53 -7.65
N PHE A 88 -3.41 2.11 -6.67
CA PHE A 88 -1.97 2.34 -6.75
C PHE A 88 -1.17 1.05 -6.57
N GLY A 89 -1.58 0.20 -5.63
CA GLY A 89 -0.99 -1.12 -5.44
C GLY A 89 -1.30 -2.04 -6.62
N GLY A 90 -2.49 -1.97 -7.21
CA GLY A 90 -2.87 -2.71 -8.43
C GLY A 90 -1.99 -2.37 -9.62
N ILE A 91 -1.80 -1.07 -9.88
CA ILE A 91 -0.94 -0.60 -10.97
C ILE A 91 0.51 -1.04 -10.72
N ALA A 92 1.05 -0.81 -9.52
CA ALA A 92 2.42 -1.20 -9.18
C ALA A 92 2.63 -2.72 -9.30
N PHE A 93 1.69 -3.51 -8.76
CA PHE A 93 1.70 -4.96 -8.84
C PHE A 93 1.65 -5.44 -10.29
N PHE A 94 0.74 -4.90 -11.10
CA PHE A 94 0.59 -5.29 -12.50
C PHE A 94 1.86 -5.00 -13.30
N LEU A 95 2.44 -3.81 -13.13
CA LEU A 95 3.70 -3.44 -13.81
C LEU A 95 4.85 -4.36 -13.40
N LYS A 96 4.99 -4.65 -12.11
CA LYS A 96 6.04 -5.54 -11.59
C LYS A 96 5.83 -6.99 -12.05
N TYR A 97 4.59 -7.47 -12.01
CA TYR A 97 4.22 -8.80 -12.45
C TYR A 97 4.44 -9.01 -13.96
N ARG A 98 4.12 -8.01 -14.80
CA ARG A 98 4.42 -8.06 -16.24
C ARG A 98 5.91 -8.15 -16.51
N LYS A 99 6.74 -7.45 -15.74
CA LYS A 99 8.22 -7.55 -15.83
C LYS A 99 8.70 -8.93 -15.41
N PHE A 100 8.22 -9.44 -14.27
CA PHE A 100 8.55 -10.78 -13.77
C PHE A 100 8.20 -11.90 -14.77
N LYS A 101 7.05 -11.81 -15.46
CA LYS A 101 6.69 -12.79 -16.50
C LYS A 101 7.51 -12.69 -17.78
N LYS A 102 8.11 -11.54 -18.05
CA LYS A 102 8.91 -11.29 -19.26
C LYS A 102 10.37 -11.66 -19.09
N GLU A 103 10.85 -11.87 -17.86
CA GLU A 103 12.15 -12.49 -17.66
C GLU A 103 12.09 -13.90 -18.22
N PRO A 104 12.79 -14.20 -19.34
CA PRO A 104 12.92 -15.58 -19.76
C PRO A 104 13.54 -16.31 -18.59
N SER A 105 12.97 -17.46 -18.22
CA SER A 105 13.74 -18.47 -17.53
C SER A 105 15.02 -18.65 -18.34
N VAL A 106 16.13 -18.09 -17.87
CA VAL A 106 17.44 -18.52 -18.31
C VAL A 106 17.51 -19.98 -17.90
N LYS A 107 17.12 -20.84 -18.84
CA LYS A 107 17.53 -22.23 -18.89
C LYS A 107 19.06 -22.24 -18.93
N GLY A 108 19.68 -23.11 -18.13
CA GLY A 108 21.12 -23.33 -18.02
C GLY A 108 21.63 -22.77 -16.69
N SER A 109 22.04 -23.58 -15.72
CA SER A 109 22.90 -24.77 -15.78
C SER A 109 22.50 -25.82 -14.75
#